data_AF-A0A9D8PL60-F1
#
_entry.id   AF-A0A9D8PL60-F1
#
_cell.length_a   1.000
_cell.length_b   1.000
_cell.length_c   1.000
_cell.angle_alpha   90.00
_cell.angle_beta   90.00
_cell.angle_gamma   90.00
#
_symmetry.space_group_name_H-M   'P 1'
#
loop_
_entity.id
_entity.type
_entity.pdbx_description
1 polymer ?
#
loop_
_entity_poly.entity_id
_entity_poly.type
_entity_poly.pdbx_seq_one_letter_code
_entity_poly.pdbx_strand_id
1 'polypeptide(L)'
;MEQLVAVLRWHPLGPSAGPFAPIRKTDLDKLASQHNVNISVEEVVGKNRQEVDGMLREETMDSTIEEISQTVVTVATDNENAFRKAIRALIDKYGAPRTTFGAWGSTEKARQIVVELCDEDDGWS
;
A
#
# COMPACT_ATOMS: atom_id res chain seq x y z
N MET A 1 15.87 14.02 -13.69
CA MET A 1 15.05 14.06 -12.47
C MET A 1 15.32 12.79 -11.71
N GLU A 2 15.35 12.85 -10.38
CA GLU A 2 15.46 11.64 -9.56
C GLU A 2 14.14 10.85 -9.65
N GLN A 3 14.24 9.53 -9.80
CA GLN A 3 13.07 8.66 -9.88
C GLN A 3 12.33 8.64 -8.54
N LEU A 4 11.01 8.84 -8.58
CA LEU A 4 10.15 8.66 -7.41
C LEU A 4 9.80 7.19 -7.29
N VAL A 5 10.03 6.60 -6.13
CA VAL A 5 9.65 5.22 -5.82
C VAL A 5 8.94 5.22 -4.47
N ALA A 6 7.65 4.93 -4.46
CA ALA A 6 6.89 4.68 -3.23
C ALA A 6 6.68 3.18 -3.04
N VAL A 7 6.79 2.75 -1.78
CA VAL A 7 6.39 1.43 -1.31
C VAL A 7 5.24 1.65 -0.35
N LEU A 8 4.06 1.08 -0.64
CA LEU A 8 2.84 1.20 0.17
C LEU A 8 2.47 -0.17 0.73
N ARG A 9 2.19 -0.27 2.02
CA ARG A 9 1.90 -1.55 2.71
C ARG A 9 0.54 -1.53 3.39
N TRP A 10 -0.30 -2.50 3.03
CA TRP A 10 -1.54 -2.80 3.74
C TRP A 10 -1.41 -4.11 4.51
N HIS A 11 -1.94 -4.14 5.73
CA HIS A 11 -1.91 -5.30 6.61
C HIS A 11 -3.34 -5.78 6.86
N PRO A 12 -3.61 -7.08 7.03
CA PRO A 12 -4.97 -7.61 7.23
C PRO A 12 -5.55 -7.32 8.63
N LEU A 13 -5.22 -6.17 9.24
CA LEU A 13 -5.55 -5.79 10.61
C LEU A 13 -6.92 -5.08 10.71
N GLY A 14 -7.91 -5.57 9.97
CA GLY A 14 -9.27 -5.00 9.92
C GLY A 14 -9.37 -3.65 9.19
N PRO A 15 -10.50 -2.93 9.30
CA PRO A 15 -10.77 -1.73 8.50
C PRO A 15 -9.86 -0.54 8.82
N SER A 16 -9.13 -0.59 9.94
CA SER A 16 -8.26 0.50 10.39
C SER A 16 -6.89 0.52 9.70
N ALA A 17 -6.40 -0.63 9.24
CA ALA A 17 -5.07 -0.78 8.64
C ALA A 17 -5.02 -1.77 7.44
N GLY A 18 -6.15 -2.39 7.11
CA GLY A 18 -6.36 -3.16 5.90
C GLY A 18 -6.99 -2.34 4.78
N PRO A 19 -6.91 -2.84 3.54
CA PRO A 19 -7.40 -2.10 2.41
C PRO A 19 -8.93 -2.12 2.38
N PHE A 20 -9.56 -1.02 1.95
CA PHE A 20 -11.03 -0.93 1.83
C PHE A 20 -11.62 -1.94 0.83
N ALA A 21 -10.81 -2.37 -0.14
CA ALA A 21 -11.17 -3.37 -1.14
C ALA A 21 -9.97 -4.29 -1.41
N PRO A 22 -10.20 -5.52 -1.92
CA PRO A 22 -9.11 -6.40 -2.32
C PRO A 22 -8.21 -5.76 -3.38
N ILE A 23 -6.91 -5.73 -3.13
CA ILE A 23 -5.91 -5.25 -4.09
C ILE A 23 -5.68 -6.35 -5.12
N ARG A 24 -5.99 -6.05 -6.39
CA ARG A 24 -5.85 -7.01 -7.50
C ARG A 24 -4.87 -6.48 -8.53
N LYS A 25 -3.98 -7.34 -9.02
CA LYS A 25 -3.01 -6.98 -10.07
C LYS A 25 -3.69 -6.31 -11.29
N THR A 26 -4.81 -6.85 -11.75
CA THR A 26 -5.56 -6.31 -12.90
C THR A 26 -6.08 -4.89 -12.67
N ASP A 27 -6.33 -4.50 -11.42
CA ASP A 27 -6.75 -3.14 -11.09
C ASP A 27 -5.56 -2.19 -11.02
N LEU A 28 -4.43 -2.68 -10.51
CA LEU A 28 -3.16 -1.93 -10.49
C LEU A 28 -2.63 -1.69 -11.91
N ASP A 29 -2.71 -2.68 -12.81
CA ASP A 29 -2.32 -2.54 -14.21
C ASP A 29 -3.12 -1.44 -14.94
N LYS A 30 -4.42 -1.32 -14.61
CA LYS A 30 -5.28 -0.25 -15.13
C LYS A 30 -4.86 1.12 -14.59
N LEU A 31 -4.64 1.23 -13.28
CA LEU A 31 -4.19 2.48 -12.65
C LEU A 31 -2.81 2.91 -13.19
N ALA A 32 -1.89 1.97 -13.35
CA ALA A 32 -0.57 2.19 -13.93
C ALA A 32 -0.68 2.79 -15.34
N SER A 33 -1.53 2.19 -16.18
CA SER A 33 -1.78 2.66 -17.54
C SER A 33 -2.48 4.03 -17.57
N GLN A 34 -3.47 4.25 -16.71
CA GLN A 34 -4.23 5.51 -16.63
C GLN A 34 -3.36 6.71 -16.21
N HIS A 35 -2.42 6.49 -15.31
CA HIS A 35 -1.56 7.55 -14.78
C HIS A 35 -0.16 7.58 -15.38
N ASN A 36 0.17 6.66 -16.29
CA ASN A 36 1.50 6.53 -16.90
C ASN A 36 2.61 6.40 -15.85
N VAL A 37 2.42 5.45 -14.92
CA VAL A 37 3.39 5.08 -13.88
C VAL A 37 3.62 3.57 -13.91
N ASN A 38 4.72 3.10 -13.33
CA ASN A 38 4.92 1.67 -13.09
C ASN A 38 4.34 1.29 -11.73
N ILE A 39 3.50 0.25 -11.66
CA ILE A 39 2.96 -0.28 -10.42
C ILE A 39 3.24 -1.79 -10.36
N SER A 40 3.85 -2.27 -9.28
CA SER A 40 3.97 -3.69 -8.96
C SER A 40 3.30 -4.02 -7.64
N VAL A 41 2.95 -5.28 -7.45
CA VAL A 41 2.40 -5.81 -6.20
C VAL A 41 3.09 -7.10 -5.81
N GLU A 42 3.36 -7.22 -4.53
CA GLU A 42 3.90 -8.40 -3.88
C GLU A 42 3.02 -8.75 -2.68
N GLU A 43 2.67 -10.04 -2.56
CA GLU A 43 2.01 -10.57 -1.37
C GLU A 43 3.07 -11.24 -0.50
N VAL A 44 3.36 -10.65 0.65
CA VAL A 44 4.21 -11.26 1.66
C VAL A 44 3.32 -12.07 2.59
N VAL A 45 3.59 -13.38 2.68
CA VAL A 45 2.82 -14.29 3.52
C VAL A 45 3.47 -14.36 4.90
N GLY A 46 2.71 -13.99 5.92
CA GLY A 46 3.14 -14.05 7.31
C GLY A 46 3.29 -15.49 7.81
N LYS A 47 4.12 -15.67 8.83
CA LYS A 47 4.50 -17.00 9.36
C LYS A 47 3.32 -17.73 10.02
N ASN A 48 2.36 -16.97 10.54
CA ASN A 48 1.24 -17.48 11.32
C ASN A 48 -0.05 -17.63 10.49
N ARG A 49 0.04 -17.47 9.16
CA ARG A 49 -1.08 -17.68 8.26
C ARG A 49 -1.31 -19.17 8.03
N GLN A 50 -2.51 -19.64 8.36
CA GLN A 50 -2.91 -21.04 8.25
C GLN A 50 -4.34 -21.18 7.74
N GLU A 51 -4.64 -22.31 7.11
CA GLU A 51 -6.00 -22.69 6.74
C GLU A 51 -6.63 -23.50 7.89
N VAL A 52 -7.74 -23.02 8.43
CA VAL A 52 -8.51 -23.68 9.48
C VAL A 52 -9.96 -23.79 9.00
N ASP A 53 -10.47 -25.01 8.91
CA ASP A 53 -11.83 -25.32 8.42
C ASP A 53 -12.13 -24.74 7.02
N GLY A 54 -11.16 -24.77 6.11
CA GLY A 54 -11.29 -24.21 4.76
C GLY A 54 -11.24 -22.68 4.69
N MET A 55 -10.93 -22.01 5.81
CA MET A 55 -10.79 -20.56 5.90
C MET A 55 -9.36 -20.17 6.23
N LEU A 56 -8.81 -19.21 5.49
CA LEU A 56 -7.53 -18.60 5.82
C LEU A 56 -7.67 -17.74 7.07
N ARG A 57 -6.86 -18.04 8.09
CA ARG A 57 -6.76 -17.29 9.34
C ARG A 57 -5.30 -16.97 9.61
N GLU A 58 -5.05 -15.83 10.23
CA GLU A 58 -3.73 -15.43 10.69
C GLU A 58 -3.86 -14.85 12.08
N GLU A 59 -3.11 -15.40 13.03
CA GLU A 59 -3.04 -14.88 14.39
C GLU A 59 -2.00 -13.76 14.44
N THR A 60 -2.45 -12.53 14.70
CA THR A 60 -1.59 -11.32 14.59
C THR A 60 -1.25 -10.69 15.94
N MET A 61 -1.85 -11.13 17.06
CA MET A 61 -1.79 -10.43 18.35
C MET A 61 -0.37 -10.39 18.95
N ASP A 62 0.38 -11.50 18.86
CA ASP A 62 1.74 -11.62 19.40
C ASP A 62 2.83 -11.57 18.31
N SER A 63 2.47 -11.23 17.07
CA SER A 63 3.41 -11.17 15.94
C SER A 63 4.00 -9.78 15.77
N THR A 64 5.26 -9.67 15.35
CA THR A 64 5.77 -8.38 14.87
C THR A 64 5.15 -8.05 13.50
N ILE A 65 5.14 -6.77 13.13
CA ILE A 65 4.52 -6.32 11.87
C ILE A 65 5.19 -6.96 10.64
N GLU A 66 6.45 -7.34 10.74
CA GLU A 66 7.21 -8.02 9.68
C GLU A 66 6.83 -9.50 9.53
N GLU A 67 6.20 -10.09 10.56
CA GLU A 67 5.83 -11.51 10.59
C GLU A 67 4.38 -11.76 10.19
N ILE A 68 3.58 -10.71 10.04
CA ILE A 68 2.20 -10.78 9.54
C ILE A 68 2.16 -10.60 8.02
N SER A 69 1.11 -11.13 7.41
CA SER A 69 0.90 -10.99 5.97
C SER A 69 0.72 -9.52 5.60
N GLN A 70 1.18 -9.15 4.40
CA GLN A 70 1.05 -7.78 3.89
C GLN A 70 1.00 -7.77 2.38
N THR A 71 0.20 -6.86 1.84
CA THR A 71 0.20 -6.54 0.43
C THR A 71 1.05 -5.30 0.22
N VAL A 72 2.11 -5.45 -0.57
CA VAL A 72 3.11 -4.41 -0.84
C VAL A 72 2.93 -3.92 -2.27
N VAL A 73 2.51 -2.67 -2.44
CA VAL A 73 2.39 -2.03 -3.76
C VAL A 73 3.56 -1.07 -3.94
N THR A 74 4.31 -1.22 -5.01
CA THR A 74 5.39 -0.29 -5.37
C THR A 74 4.98 0.55 -6.56
N VAL A 75 5.13 1.87 -6.47
CA VAL A 75 4.84 2.83 -7.53
C VAL A 75 6.12 3.54 -7.92
N ALA A 76 6.50 3.51 -9.19
CA ALA A 76 7.71 4.16 -9.69
C ALA A 76 7.44 5.03 -10.93
N THR A 77 8.00 6.24 -10.95
CA THR A 77 7.95 7.15 -12.12
C THR A 77 8.94 8.29 -11.97
N ASP A 78 9.30 8.92 -13.09
CA ASP A 78 10.13 10.14 -13.12
C ASP A 78 9.27 11.42 -13.19
N ASN A 79 7.93 11.28 -13.18
CA ASN A 79 6.98 12.38 -13.29
C ASN A 79 6.16 12.54 -12.00
N GLU A 80 6.42 13.60 -11.25
CA GLU A 80 5.77 13.88 -9.96
C GLU A 80 4.25 14.06 -10.06
N ASN A 81 3.75 14.69 -11.13
CA ASN A 81 2.31 14.89 -11.30
C ASN A 81 1.58 13.56 -11.56
N ALA A 82 2.19 12.70 -12.38
CA ALA A 82 1.70 11.33 -12.60
C ALA A 82 1.73 10.53 -11.30
N PHE A 83 2.82 10.63 -10.54
CA PHE A 83 3.01 9.99 -9.25
C PHE A 83 1.90 10.39 -8.25
N ARG A 84 1.71 11.69 -7.99
CA ARG A 84 0.71 12.20 -7.06
C ARG A 84 -0.70 11.71 -7.41
N LYS A 85 -1.07 11.72 -8.71
CA LYS A 85 -2.36 11.21 -9.18
C LYS A 85 -2.53 9.72 -8.93
N ALA A 86 -1.50 8.92 -9.21
CA ALA A 86 -1.53 7.48 -8.97
C ALA A 86 -1.63 7.15 -7.48
N ILE A 87 -0.87 7.83 -6.62
CA ILE A 87 -0.95 7.64 -5.16
C ILE A 87 -2.33 8.01 -4.63
N ARG A 88 -2.89 9.15 -5.04
CA ARG A 88 -4.24 9.55 -4.62
C ARG A 88 -5.28 8.52 -5.08
N ALA A 89 -5.21 8.03 -6.31
CA ALA A 89 -6.12 7.00 -6.79
C ALA A 89 -5.99 5.66 -6.03
N LEU A 90 -4.80 5.32 -5.53
CA LEU A 90 -4.59 4.15 -4.66
C LEU A 90 -5.21 4.38 -3.28
N ILE A 91 -5.00 5.55 -2.69
CA ILE A 91 -5.58 5.95 -1.39
C ILE A 91 -7.10 5.99 -1.48
N ASP A 92 -7.68 6.64 -2.49
CA ASP A 92 -9.13 6.72 -2.68
C ASP A 92 -9.78 5.32 -2.78
N LYS A 93 -9.08 4.37 -3.42
CA LYS A 93 -9.62 3.03 -3.68
C LYS A 93 -9.38 2.06 -2.53
N TYR A 94 -8.19 2.08 -1.94
CA TYR A 94 -7.75 1.07 -0.97
C TYR A 94 -7.57 1.64 0.44
N GLY A 95 -7.71 2.94 0.64
CA GLY A 95 -7.42 3.64 1.89
C GLY A 95 -5.93 3.92 2.07
N ALA A 96 -5.61 4.94 2.87
CA ALA A 96 -4.23 5.25 3.24
C ALA A 96 -3.56 4.07 3.97
N PRO A 97 -2.27 3.76 3.71
CA PRO A 97 -1.53 2.77 4.48
C PRO A 97 -1.15 3.33 5.86
N ARG A 98 -2.07 3.19 6.84
CA ARG A 98 -2.03 3.84 8.17
C ARG A 98 -1.08 3.23 9.21
N THR A 99 -0.07 2.46 8.80
CA THR A 99 0.94 1.95 9.74
C THR A 99 2.22 2.78 9.68
N THR A 100 2.98 2.82 10.78
CA THR A 100 4.29 3.50 10.83
C THR A 100 5.26 3.01 9.75
N PHE A 101 5.08 1.78 9.29
CA PHE A 101 5.89 1.12 8.26
C PHE A 101 5.27 1.22 6.87
N GLY A 102 4.11 1.86 6.73
CA GLY A 102 3.29 1.90 5.52
C GLY A 102 4.04 2.41 4.30
N ALA A 103 4.97 3.35 4.49
CA ALA A 103 5.79 3.94 3.43
C ALA A 103 7.27 3.48 3.45
N TRP A 104 7.64 2.51 4.29
CA TRP A 104 9.05 2.11 4.47
C TRP A 104 9.61 1.47 3.19
N GLY A 105 10.73 2.01 2.71
CA GLY A 105 11.39 1.60 1.47
C GLY A 105 11.18 2.57 0.32
N SER A 106 10.34 3.60 0.51
CA SER A 106 10.17 4.69 -0.44
C SER A 106 11.42 5.59 -0.49
N THR A 107 11.67 6.22 -1.64
CA THR A 107 12.65 7.33 -1.70
C THR A 107 12.16 8.50 -0.84
N GLU A 108 13.07 9.32 -0.33
CA GLU A 108 12.72 10.38 0.64
C GLU A 108 11.64 11.33 0.09
N LYS A 109 11.78 11.77 -1.16
CA LYS A 109 10.79 12.63 -1.81
C LYS A 109 9.45 11.92 -2.03
N ALA A 110 9.46 10.65 -2.44
CA ALA A 110 8.24 9.86 -2.61
C ALA A 110 7.51 9.66 -1.27
N ARG A 111 8.24 9.40 -0.20
CA ARG A 111 7.72 9.27 1.17
C ARG A 111 7.02 10.54 1.63
N GLN A 112 7.64 11.70 1.42
CA GLN A 112 7.04 13.00 1.78
C GLN A 112 5.70 13.22 1.06
N ILE A 113 5.66 12.94 -0.25
CA ILE A 113 4.43 13.05 -1.05
C ILE A 113 3.35 12.08 -0.55
N VAL A 114 3.71 10.83 -0.24
CA VAL A 114 2.74 9.85 0.28
C VAL A 114 2.14 10.32 1.60
N VAL A 115 2.97 10.80 2.54
CA VAL A 115 2.48 11.32 3.83
C VAL A 115 1.56 12.52 3.63
N GLU A 116 1.97 13.48 2.81
CA GLU A 116 1.14 14.65 2.46
C GLU A 116 -0.25 14.23 1.94
N LEU A 117 -0.30 13.26 1.03
CA LEU A 117 -1.56 12.77 0.45
C LEU A 117 -2.40 11.93 1.41
N CYS A 118 -1.77 11.19 2.33
CA CYS A 118 -2.48 10.47 3.38
C CYS A 118 -3.12 11.44 4.38
N ASP A 119 -2.39 12.49 4.78
CA ASP A 119 -2.89 13.49 5.73
C ASP A 119 -4.10 14.26 5.15
N GLU A 120 -4.09 14.53 3.84
CA GLU A 120 -5.24 15.13 3.13
C GLU A 120 -6.50 14.23 3.17
N ASP A 121 -6.35 12.90 3.09
CA ASP A 121 -7.45 11.94 3.10
C ASP A 121 -7.98 11.63 4.52
N ASP A 122 -7.09 11.60 5.51
CA ASP A 122 -7.42 11.30 6.91
C ASP A 122 -8.18 12.43 7.64
N GLY A 123 -8.29 13.62 7.03
CA GLY A 123 -9.26 14.65 7.45
C GLY A 123 -8.97 15.32 8.80
N TRP A 124 -7.74 15.27 9.32
CA TRP A 124 -7.31 16.12 10.44
C TRP A 124 -6.92 17.51 9.91
N SER A 125 -7.92 18.30 9.51
CA SER A 125 -7.81 19.74 9.22
C SER A 125 -8.56 20.57 10.25
#